data_AF-A0A1H4IMG8-F1
#
_entry.id   AF-A0A1H4IMG8-F1
#
_cell.length_a   1.000
_cell.length_b   1.000
_cell.length_c   1.000
_cell.angle_alpha   90.00
_cell.angle_beta   90.00
_cell.angle_gamma   90.00
#
_symmetry.space_group_name_H-M   'P 1'
#
loop_
_entity.id
_entity.type
_entity.pdbx_description
1 polymer ?
#
loop_
_entity_poly.entity_id
_entity_poly.type
_entity_poly.pdbx_seq_one_letter_code
_entity_poly.pdbx_strand_id
1 'polypeptide(L)'
;MTLLAVLEAATPTPTPTGSFDPNTVTPGVIGFVAIFVLALVVVLLIFDMVRRVRRVNYRAQVNAELDAEQEREKKDGDEPQG
;
A
#
# COMPACT_ATOMS: atom_id res chain seq x y z
N MET A 1 32.89 -34.45 -33.40
CA MET A 1 31.49 -34.71 -32.98
C MET A 1 31.43 -35.21 -31.54
N THR A 2 32.12 -34.54 -30.61
CA THR A 2 32.23 -35.00 -29.21
C THR A 2 32.03 -33.87 -28.21
N LEU A 3 31.97 -32.61 -28.66
CA LEU A 3 31.78 -31.45 -27.78
C LEU A 3 30.30 -31.17 -27.48
N LEU A 4 29.39 -31.47 -28.41
CA LEU A 4 27.96 -31.17 -28.26
C LEU A 4 27.30 -32.06 -27.20
N ALA A 5 27.75 -33.31 -27.07
CA ALA A 5 27.27 -34.25 -26.05
C ALA A 5 27.66 -33.85 -24.61
N VAL A 6 28.79 -33.14 -24.44
CA VAL A 6 29.25 -32.69 -23.11
C VAL A 6 28.43 -31.51 -22.60
N LEU A 7 27.90 -30.66 -23.49
CA LEU A 7 27.07 -29.52 -23.10
C LEU A 7 25.64 -29.95 -22.69
N GLU A 8 25.12 -31.01 -23.31
CA GLU A 8 23.81 -31.58 -23.00
C GLU A 8 23.83 -32.42 -21.70
N ALA A 9 24.95 -33.09 -21.42
CA ALA A 9 25.17 -33.86 -20.19
C ALA A 9 25.44 -33.01 -18.94
N ALA A 10 25.69 -31.70 -19.09
CA ALA A 10 26.10 -30.81 -17.99
C ALA A 10 24.96 -30.04 -17.33
N THR A 11 23.69 -30.40 -17.57
CA THR A 11 22.57 -29.86 -16.80
C THR A 11 22.21 -30.85 -15.70
N PRO A 12 22.77 -30.75 -14.48
CA PRO A 12 22.34 -31.61 -13.38
C PRO A 12 20.86 -31.32 -13.14
N THR A 13 20.00 -32.29 -13.47
CA THR A 13 18.63 -32.26 -13.00
C THR A 13 18.70 -32.51 -11.50
N PRO A 14 18.29 -31.56 -10.63
CA PRO A 14 18.29 -31.81 -9.20
C PRO A 14 17.36 -32.99 -8.95
N THR A 15 17.95 -34.12 -8.55
CA THR A 15 17.16 -35.24 -8.02
C THR A 15 16.67 -34.77 -6.65
N PRO A 16 15.36 -34.78 -6.35
CA PRO A 16 14.86 -34.38 -5.04
C PRO A 16 15.44 -35.34 -3.99
N THR A 17 16.50 -34.91 -3.31
CA THR A 17 17.14 -35.62 -2.20
C THR A 17 16.42 -35.26 -0.92
N GLY A 18 15.29 -35.91 -0.66
CA GLY A 18 14.58 -35.78 0.61
C GLY A 18 13.08 -35.94 0.44
N SER A 19 12.48 -36.74 1.30
CA SER A 19 11.04 -36.68 1.54
C SER A 19 10.72 -35.28 2.07
N PHE A 20 10.13 -34.43 1.23
CA PHE A 20 9.59 -33.14 1.71
C PHE A 20 8.47 -33.44 2.68
N ASP A 21 8.63 -33.06 3.95
CA ASP A 21 7.51 -33.08 4.89
C ASP A 21 6.54 -31.95 4.49
N PRO A 22 5.29 -32.27 4.09
CA PRO A 22 4.30 -31.26 3.69
C PRO A 22 4.00 -30.22 4.78
N ASN A 23 4.27 -30.53 6.05
CA ASN A 23 4.15 -29.58 7.16
C ASN A 23 5.27 -28.53 7.20
N THR A 24 6.37 -28.73 6.45
CA THR A 24 7.47 -27.77 6.35
C THR A 24 7.20 -26.70 5.28
N VAL A 25 6.35 -27.00 4.28
CA VAL A 25 6.11 -26.13 3.12
C VAL A 25 4.77 -25.41 3.13
N THR A 26 3.84 -25.82 4.00
CA THR A 26 2.63 -25.04 4.26
C THR A 26 2.86 -24.28 5.56
N PRO A 27 2.84 -22.94 5.55
CA PRO A 27 2.78 -22.19 6.80
C PRO A 27 1.53 -22.68 7.54
N GLY A 28 1.71 -23.49 8.57
CA GLY A 28 0.60 -24.08 9.33
C GLY A 28 -0.21 -22.99 10.05
N VAL A 29 -0.94 -23.38 11.10
CA VAL A 29 -1.78 -22.45 11.89
C VAL A 29 -1.02 -21.18 12.30
N ILE A 30 0.28 -21.29 12.63
CA ILE A 30 1.13 -20.16 12.99
C ILE A 30 1.23 -19.12 11.86
N GLY A 31 1.45 -19.55 10.61
CA GLY A 31 1.58 -18.61 9.50
C GLY A 31 0.23 -18.02 9.06
N PHE A 32 -0.87 -18.76 9.22
CA PHE A 32 -2.21 -18.21 9.05
C PHE A 32 -2.48 -17.07 10.06
N VAL A 33 -2.15 -17.28 11.33
CA VAL A 33 -2.29 -16.26 12.38
C VAL A 33 -1.38 -15.05 12.09
N ALA A 34 -0.15 -15.27 11.62
CA ALA A 34 0.76 -14.18 11.26
C ALA A 34 0.17 -13.28 10.16
N ILE A 35 -0.37 -13.89 9.09
CA ILE A 35 -1.01 -13.15 7.99
C ILE A 35 -2.31 -12.48 8.43
N PHE A 36 -3.09 -13.13 9.29
CA PHE A 36 -4.29 -12.54 9.86
C PHE A 36 -3.98 -11.26 10.66
N VAL A 37 -2.95 -11.29 11.51
CA VAL A 37 -2.48 -10.11 12.25
C VAL A 37 -1.99 -9.02 11.31
N LEU A 38 -1.22 -9.37 10.27
CA LEU A 38 -0.79 -8.42 9.26
C LEU A 38 -1.99 -7.75 8.56
N ALA A 39 -3.00 -8.53 8.18
CA ALA A 39 -4.21 -8.01 7.57
C ALA A 39 -4.95 -7.04 8.52
N LEU A 40 -5.06 -7.37 9.81
CA LEU A 40 -5.64 -6.47 10.81
C LEU A 40 -4.86 -5.15 10.93
N VAL A 41 -3.53 -5.20 10.94
CA VAL A 41 -2.69 -3.99 10.96
C VAL A 41 -2.94 -3.12 9.73
N VAL A 42 -3.01 -3.72 8.55
CA VAL A 42 -3.30 -3.00 7.30
C VAL A 42 -4.70 -2.37 7.35
N VAL A 43 -5.72 -3.11 7.81
CA VAL A 43 -7.09 -2.60 7.96
C VAL A 43 -7.14 -1.42 8.93
N LEU A 44 -6.48 -1.54 10.09
CA LEU A 44 -6.40 -0.46 11.08
C LEU A 44 -5.69 0.78 10.50
N LEU A 45 -4.62 0.59 9.72
CA LEU A 45 -3.94 1.68 9.01
C LEU A 45 -4.86 2.38 8.00
N ILE A 46 -5.64 1.62 7.24
CA ILE A 46 -6.61 2.19 6.29
C ILE A 46 -7.66 3.02 7.05
N PHE A 47 -8.21 2.49 8.15
CA PHE A 47 -9.17 3.22 8.96
C PHE A 47 -8.58 4.49 9.58
N ASP A 48 -7.34 4.42 10.08
CA ASP A 48 -6.63 5.58 10.60
C ASP A 48 -6.43 6.63 9.51
N MET A 49 -5.95 6.21 8.33
CA MET A 49 -5.75 7.10 7.19
C MET A 49 -7.05 7.78 6.78
N VAL A 50 -8.16 7.05 6.63
CA VAL A 50 -9.47 7.61 6.26
C VAL A 50 -9.97 8.60 7.33
N ARG A 51 -9.85 8.24 8.62
CA ARG A 51 -10.23 9.12 9.74
C ARG A 51 -9.41 10.40 9.74
N ARG A 52 -8.11 10.30 9.49
CA ARG A 52 -7.18 11.43 9.40
C ARG A 52 -7.52 12.33 8.21
N VAL A 53 -7.68 11.76 7.03
CA VAL A 53 -8.02 12.50 5.79
C VAL A 53 -9.33 13.26 5.98
N ARG A 54 -10.37 12.60 6.50
CA ARG A 54 -11.64 13.26 6.82
C ARG A 54 -11.41 14.45 7.74
N ARG A 55 -10.72 14.24 8.86
CA ARG A 55 -10.46 15.31 9.85
C ARG A 55 -9.70 16.51 9.26
N VAL A 56 -8.73 16.27 8.37
CA VAL A 56 -7.94 17.35 7.74
C VAL A 56 -8.75 18.10 6.70
N ASN A 57 -9.49 17.38 5.84
CA ASN A 57 -10.24 17.99 4.73
C ASN A 57 -11.43 18.85 5.20
N TYR A 58 -12.09 18.49 6.31
CA TYR A 58 -13.17 19.33 6.87
C TYR A 58 -12.68 20.73 7.25
N ARG A 59 -11.45 20.84 7.78
CA ARG A 59 -10.89 22.14 8.17
C ARG A 59 -10.49 22.98 6.97
N ALA A 60 -9.99 22.34 5.92
CA ALA A 60 -9.56 23.02 4.70
C ALA A 60 -10.74 23.66 3.94
N GLN A 61 -11.89 22.97 3.87
CA GLN A 61 -13.07 23.50 3.15
C GLN A 61 -13.64 24.75 3.82
N VAL A 62 -13.75 24.75 5.16
CA VAL A 62 -14.26 25.91 5.91
C VAL A 62 -13.32 27.11 5.76
N ASN A 63 -12.01 26.90 5.86
CA ASN A 63 -11.05 27.99 5.67
C ASN A 63 -11.09 28.55 4.25
N ALA A 64 -11.24 27.70 3.23
CA ALA A 64 -11.32 28.14 1.84
C ALA A 64 -12.55 29.01 1.55
N GLU A 65 -13.68 28.74 2.19
CA GLU A 65 -14.89 29.55 2.06
C GLU A 65 -14.73 30.91 2.76
N LEU A 66 -14.16 30.94 3.96
CA LEU A 66 -13.83 32.17 4.68
C LEU A 66 -12.82 33.04 3.92
N ASP A 67 -11.78 32.44 3.36
CA ASP A 67 -10.78 33.16 2.54
C ASP A 67 -11.44 33.75 1.29
N ALA A 68 -12.35 33.01 0.63
CA ALA A 68 -13.08 33.49 -0.53
C ALA A 68 -14.06 34.63 -0.20
N GLU A 69 -14.72 34.59 0.95
CA GLU A 69 -15.56 35.70 1.44
C GLU A 69 -14.72 36.95 1.70
N GLN A 70 -13.59 36.81 2.40
CA GLN A 70 -12.67 37.93 2.65
C GLN A 70 -12.11 38.54 1.36
N GLU A 71 -11.84 37.73 0.34
CA GLU A 71 -11.41 38.22 -0.97
C GLU A 71 -12.51 38.99 -1.69
N ARG A 72 -13.78 38.59 -1.54
CA ARG A 72 -14.93 39.31 -2.11
C ARG A 72 -15.13 40.64 -1.41
N GLU A 73 -15.09 40.67 -0.08
CA GLU A 73 -15.20 41.92 0.70
C GLU A 73 -14.09 42.92 0.35
N LYS A 74 -12.85 42.43 0.14
CA LYS A 74 -11.73 43.28 -0.29
C LYS A 74 -11.93 43.84 -1.69
N LYS A 75 -12.53 43.08 -2.63
CA LYS A 75 -12.78 43.56 -3.99
C LYS A 75 -13.92 44.58 -4.03
N ASP A 76 -15.00 44.33 -3.31
CA ASP A 76 -16.14 45.26 -3.25
C ASP A 76 -15.79 46.56 -2.51
N GLY A 77 -14.89 46.50 -1.52
CA GLY A 77 -14.42 47.68 -0.78
C GLY A 77 -13.43 48.56 -1.55
N ASP A 78 -12.84 48.06 -2.64
CA ASP A 78 -11.83 48.74 -3.47
C ASP A 78 -12.43 49.23 -4.81
N GLU A 79 -13.72 49.02 -5.06
CA GLU A 79 -14.42 49.63 -6.20
C GLU A 79 -14.51 51.15 -6.01
N PRO A 80 -13.86 51.96 -6.86
CA PRO A 80 -13.97 53.41 -6.78
C PRO A 80 -15.38 53.80 -7.20
N GLN A 81 -16.13 54.42 -6.29
CA GLN A 81 -17.42 55.06 -6.59
C GLN A 81 -17.20 56.15 -7.64
N GLY A 82 -17.46 55.80 -8.91
CA GLY A 82 -17.49 56.72 -10.05
C GLY A 82 -18.84 57.37 -10.23
#